data_AF-A0A6A6PM14-F1
#
_entry.id   AF-A0A6A6PM14-F1
#
_cell.length_a   1.000
_cell.length_b   1.000
_cell.length_c   1.000
_cell.angle_alpha   90.00
_cell.angle_beta   90.00
_cell.angle_gamma   90.00
#
_symmetry.space_group_name_H-M   'P 1'
#
loop_
_entity.id
_entity.type
_entity.pdbx_description
1 polymer ?
#
loop_
_entity_poly.entity_id
_entity_poly.type
_entity_poly.pdbx_seq_one_letter_code
_entity_poly.pdbx_strand_id
1 'polypeptide(L)'
;MEALALLMAVFDRNEEMMKEEQAEPPTSSTTSFSLLDLPPEIWSRICHYAITPDKLTVFPTLTNDPAYWKKCLAQPSITRTCRAIRAECLAAFYGDLVVLYRAEWPSYSLRQWLKAIGGMNREHVAIYDFDSVLDRTEGAKFRFVRGSQYWERCVGMAEVDDSDGEDGSELESEDEDDF
;
A
#
# COMPACT_ATOMS: atom_id res chain seq x y z
N MET A 1 1.90 -11.21 24.58
CA MET A 1 2.30 -12.41 23.81
C MET A 1 1.21 -12.95 22.88
N GLU A 2 -0.08 -12.59 23.06
CA GLU A 2 -1.18 -13.13 22.25
C GLU A 2 -1.22 -12.65 20.78
N ALA A 3 -0.79 -11.42 20.49
CA ALA A 3 -0.87 -10.85 19.14
C ALA A 3 0.04 -11.57 18.12
N LEU A 4 1.21 -12.06 18.56
CA LEU A 4 2.14 -12.79 17.69
C LEU A 4 1.60 -14.20 17.35
N ALA A 5 0.97 -14.86 18.32
CA ALA A 5 0.32 -16.16 18.11
C ALA A 5 -0.86 -16.05 17.14
N LEU A 6 -1.62 -14.96 17.23
CA LEU A 6 -2.74 -14.69 16.31
C LEU A 6 -2.25 -14.43 14.87
N LEU A 7 -1.11 -13.71 14.73
CA LEU A 7 -0.48 -13.47 13.43
C LEU A 7 0.00 -14.78 12.80
N MET A 8 0.67 -15.65 13.57
CA MET A 8 1.17 -16.94 13.06
C MET A 8 0.03 -17.89 12.65
N ALA A 9 -1.04 -17.99 13.45
CA ALA A 9 -2.20 -18.81 13.10
C ALA A 9 -2.92 -18.34 11.82
N VAL A 10 -2.83 -17.04 11.49
CA VAL A 10 -3.34 -16.50 10.22
C VAL A 10 -2.49 -16.94 9.03
N PHE A 11 -1.17 -17.08 9.19
CA PHE A 11 -0.28 -17.52 8.12
C PHE A 11 -0.49 -18.99 7.75
N ASP A 12 -0.59 -19.89 8.73
CA ASP A 12 -0.74 -21.34 8.47
C ASP A 12 -2.04 -21.68 7.73
N ARG A 13 -3.15 -21.04 8.12
CA ARG A 13 -4.46 -21.26 7.49
C ARG A 13 -4.51 -20.79 6.03
N ASN A 14 -3.78 -19.73 5.69
CA ASN A 14 -3.71 -19.24 4.32
C ASN A 14 -2.94 -20.22 3.42
N GLU A 15 -1.98 -20.98 3.96
CA GLU A 15 -1.21 -21.97 3.19
C GLU A 15 -2.07 -23.20 2.81
N GLU A 16 -2.99 -23.60 3.69
CA GLU A 16 -3.90 -24.73 3.43
C GLU A 16 -4.96 -24.39 2.37
N MET A 17 -5.51 -23.17 2.40
CA MET A 17 -6.49 -22.74 1.39
C MET A 17 -5.90 -22.68 -0.02
N MET A 18 -4.59 -22.43 -0.15
CA MET A 18 -3.90 -22.45 -1.45
C MET A 18 -3.71 -23.88 -2.01
N LYS A 19 -3.89 -24.92 -1.19
CA LYS A 19 -3.73 -26.34 -1.61
C LYS A 19 -5.04 -26.99 -2.06
N GLU A 20 -6.20 -26.41 -1.75
CA GLU A 20 -7.51 -27.06 -1.96
C GLU A 20 -8.19 -26.68 -3.30
N GLU A 21 -7.65 -25.73 -4.06
CA GLU A 21 -8.24 -25.24 -5.32
C GLU A 21 -7.85 -26.07 -6.56
N GLN A 22 -7.94 -27.40 -6.47
CA GLN A 22 -7.84 -28.31 -7.62
C GLN A 22 -9.01 -29.30 -7.65
N ALA A 23 -10.17 -28.84 -8.13
CA ALA A 23 -11.30 -29.70 -8.49
C ALA A 23 -11.66 -29.47 -9.98
N GLU A 24 -11.86 -30.56 -10.73
CA GLU A 24 -12.06 -30.56 -12.18
C GLU A 24 -13.31 -29.79 -12.65
N PRO A 25 -13.25 -29.12 -13.81
CA PRO A 25 -14.33 -28.25 -14.27
C PRO A 25 -15.51 -29.02 -14.92
N PRO A 26 -16.77 -28.64 -14.62
CA PRO A 26 -17.94 -29.20 -15.28
C PRO A 26 -18.10 -28.73 -16.73
N THR A 27 -18.35 -29.67 -17.65
CA THR A 27 -18.53 -29.47 -19.10
C THR A 27 -19.94 -29.00 -19.47
N SER A 28 -20.35 -27.81 -19.01
CA SER A 28 -21.58 -27.17 -19.49
C SER A 28 -21.25 -25.95 -20.36
N SER A 29 -21.79 -25.92 -21.57
CA SER A 29 -21.64 -24.83 -22.55
C SER A 29 -22.29 -23.56 -22.01
N THR A 30 -21.56 -22.83 -21.19
CA THR A 30 -22.03 -21.64 -20.48
C THR A 30 -21.85 -20.45 -21.41
N THR A 31 -22.95 -19.88 -21.89
CA THR A 31 -22.92 -18.58 -22.57
C THR A 31 -22.42 -17.53 -21.59
N SER A 32 -21.22 -17.01 -21.80
CA SER A 32 -20.66 -15.96 -20.96
C SER A 32 -21.44 -14.66 -21.16
N PHE A 33 -21.86 -14.04 -20.07
CA PHE A 33 -22.37 -12.67 -20.09
C PHE A 33 -21.23 -11.70 -19.76
N SER A 34 -21.25 -10.51 -20.37
CA SER A 34 -20.27 -9.48 -20.08
C SER A 34 -20.58 -8.83 -18.73
N LEU A 35 -19.57 -8.68 -17.87
CA LEU A 35 -19.70 -8.02 -16.57
C LEU A 35 -20.21 -6.58 -16.70
N LEU A 36 -19.84 -5.89 -17.77
CA LEU A 36 -20.19 -4.49 -18.02
C LEU A 36 -21.60 -4.31 -18.61
N ASP A 37 -22.26 -5.39 -18.99
CA ASP A 37 -23.67 -5.34 -19.43
C ASP A 37 -24.63 -5.35 -18.22
N LEU A 38 -24.11 -5.58 -17.01
CA LEU A 38 -24.87 -5.48 -15.77
C LEU A 38 -25.12 -4.01 -15.42
N PRO A 39 -26.20 -3.71 -14.65
CA PRO A 39 -26.40 -2.39 -14.08
C PRO A 39 -25.19 -1.94 -13.24
N PRO A 40 -24.83 -0.64 -13.26
CA PRO A 40 -23.72 -0.06 -12.50
C PRO A 40 -23.64 -0.49 -11.04
N GLU A 41 -24.78 -0.57 -10.37
CA GLU A 41 -24.88 -0.91 -8.96
C GLU A 41 -24.44 -2.35 -8.69
N ILE A 42 -24.66 -3.25 -9.65
CA ILE A 42 -24.33 -4.67 -9.51
C ILE A 42 -22.84 -4.90 -9.73
N TRP A 43 -22.28 -4.40 -10.84
CA TRP A 43 -20.86 -4.63 -11.10
C TRP A 43 -19.96 -3.83 -10.14
N SER A 44 -20.39 -2.66 -9.64
CA SER A 44 -19.70 -1.93 -8.57
C SER A 44 -19.64 -2.77 -7.28
N ARG A 45 -20.74 -3.42 -6.86
CA ARG A 45 -20.73 -4.35 -5.72
C ARG A 45 -19.79 -5.53 -5.95
N ILE A 46 -19.80 -6.12 -7.13
CA ILE A 46 -18.86 -7.21 -7.49
C ILE A 46 -17.42 -6.72 -7.38
N CYS A 47 -17.14 -5.52 -7.87
CA CYS A 47 -15.83 -4.89 -7.77
C CYS A 47 -15.41 -4.69 -6.32
N HIS A 48 -16.29 -4.19 -5.45
CA HIS A 48 -16.03 -4.07 -4.01
C HIS A 48 -15.74 -5.45 -3.38
N TYR A 49 -16.58 -6.45 -3.61
CA TYR A 49 -16.32 -7.80 -3.08
C TYR A 49 -15.00 -8.41 -3.57
N ALA A 50 -14.60 -8.12 -4.82
CA ALA A 50 -13.37 -8.64 -5.40
C ALA A 50 -12.10 -7.93 -4.89
N ILE A 51 -12.21 -6.71 -4.36
CA ILE A 51 -11.07 -5.93 -3.85
C ILE A 51 -11.00 -5.87 -2.34
N THR A 52 -12.11 -6.01 -1.62
CA THR A 52 -12.15 -5.97 -0.17
C THR A 52 -11.33 -7.16 0.34
N PRO A 53 -10.16 -6.93 0.96
CA PRO A 53 -9.41 -8.02 1.54
C PRO A 53 -10.24 -8.63 2.68
N ASP A 54 -10.19 -9.95 2.83
CA ASP A 54 -10.89 -10.66 3.92
C ASP A 54 -10.53 -10.14 5.32
N LYS A 55 -9.43 -9.37 5.44
CA LYS A 55 -8.90 -8.81 6.67
C LYS A 55 -8.47 -7.37 6.42
N LEU A 56 -8.67 -6.51 7.43
CA LEU A 56 -8.12 -5.16 7.45
C LEU A 56 -6.60 -5.25 7.21
N THR A 57 -6.13 -4.75 6.06
CA THR A 57 -4.71 -4.81 5.76
C THR A 57 -4.00 -3.70 6.52
N VAL A 58 -3.47 -4.06 7.68
CA VAL A 58 -2.68 -3.20 8.54
C VAL A 58 -1.21 -3.29 8.13
N PHE A 59 -0.61 -2.19 7.72
CA PHE A 59 0.80 -2.14 7.33
C PHE A 59 1.64 -1.49 8.43
N PRO A 60 2.49 -2.26 9.14
CA PRO A 60 3.46 -1.66 10.05
C PRO A 60 4.65 -1.13 9.26
N THR A 61 4.94 0.17 9.37
CA THR A 61 6.14 0.80 8.77
C THR A 61 7.48 0.34 9.37
N LEU A 62 7.47 -0.64 10.26
CA LEU A 62 8.66 -1.17 10.94
C LEU A 62 9.61 -1.90 9.99
N THR A 63 9.14 -2.34 8.82
CA THR A 63 9.97 -2.96 7.80
C THR A 63 10.28 -1.98 6.67
N ASN A 64 11.58 -1.76 6.42
CA ASN A 64 12.05 -1.00 5.26
C ASN A 64 12.23 -1.89 4.01
N ASP A 65 11.83 -3.17 4.06
CA ASP A 65 11.98 -4.10 2.93
C ASP A 65 11.06 -3.72 1.75
N PRO A 66 11.58 -3.23 0.62
CA PRO A 66 10.76 -2.86 -0.53
C PRO A 66 9.97 -4.03 -1.12
N ALA A 67 10.48 -5.27 -1.00
CA ALA A 67 9.80 -6.46 -1.51
C ALA A 67 8.52 -6.76 -0.71
N TYR A 68 8.59 -6.64 0.63
CA TYR A 68 7.43 -6.69 1.50
C TYR A 68 6.39 -5.65 1.09
N TRP A 69 6.78 -4.37 0.99
CA TRP A 69 5.89 -3.27 0.58
C TRP A 69 5.22 -3.54 -0.76
N LYS A 70 5.98 -4.00 -1.76
CA LYS A 70 5.47 -4.33 -3.09
C LYS A 70 4.45 -5.46 -3.06
N LYS A 71 4.67 -6.49 -2.25
CA LYS A 71 3.75 -7.63 -2.10
C LYS A 71 2.47 -7.22 -1.38
N CYS A 72 2.62 -6.49 -0.28
CA CYS A 72 1.56 -6.06 0.63
C CYS A 72 0.62 -5.01 0.00
N LEU A 73 1.16 -4.13 -0.84
CA LEU A 73 0.42 -3.04 -1.49
C LEU A 73 0.18 -3.30 -2.97
N ALA A 74 0.33 -4.55 -3.40
CA ALA A 74 0.01 -4.96 -4.75
C ALA A 74 -1.49 -4.74 -5.00
N GLN A 75 -1.80 -3.93 -6.01
CA GLN A 75 -3.19 -3.77 -6.45
C GLN A 75 -3.75 -5.15 -6.90
N PRO A 76 -5.01 -5.47 -6.54
CA PRO A 76 -5.68 -6.67 -7.02
C PRO A 76 -5.69 -6.75 -8.55
N SER A 77 -5.65 -7.96 -9.10
CA SER A 77 -5.60 -8.19 -10.55
C SER A 77 -6.80 -7.58 -11.28
N ILE A 78 -7.99 -7.55 -10.65
CA ILE A 78 -9.20 -6.96 -11.21
C ILE A 78 -9.03 -5.48 -11.58
N THR A 79 -8.18 -4.74 -10.86
CA THR A 79 -7.89 -3.32 -11.12
C THR A 79 -7.08 -3.09 -12.41
N ARG A 80 -6.62 -4.16 -13.08
CA ARG A 80 -5.83 -4.13 -14.31
C ARG A 80 -6.64 -4.53 -15.55
N THR A 81 -7.93 -4.81 -15.41
CA THR A 81 -8.78 -5.33 -16.49
C THR A 81 -9.17 -4.25 -17.50
N CYS A 82 -9.89 -3.20 -17.07
CA CYS A 82 -10.30 -2.08 -17.90
C CYS A 82 -10.35 -0.76 -17.11
N ARG A 83 -10.45 0.37 -17.81
CA ARG A 83 -10.42 1.71 -17.17
C ARG A 83 -11.61 1.96 -16.24
N ALA A 84 -12.81 1.52 -16.61
CA ALA A 84 -14.02 1.71 -15.81
C ALA A 84 -13.93 0.94 -14.48
N ILE A 85 -13.60 -0.36 -14.54
CA ILE A 85 -13.38 -1.20 -13.36
C ILE A 85 -12.22 -0.66 -12.53
N ARG A 86 -11.12 -0.23 -13.16
CA ARG A 86 -9.98 0.36 -12.45
C ARG A 86 -10.35 1.61 -11.67
N ALA A 87 -11.12 2.53 -12.25
CA ALA A 87 -11.53 3.75 -11.56
C ALA A 87 -12.38 3.45 -10.31
N GLU A 88 -13.35 2.55 -10.44
CA GLU A 88 -14.19 2.12 -9.32
C GLU A 88 -13.38 1.39 -8.24
N CYS A 89 -12.62 0.37 -8.65
CA CYS A 89 -11.88 -0.47 -7.73
C CYS A 89 -10.76 0.25 -6.98
N LEU A 90 -10.03 1.18 -7.62
CA LEU A 90 -8.89 1.81 -6.95
C LEU A 90 -9.33 2.73 -5.83
N ALA A 91 -10.42 3.49 -6.01
CA ALA A 91 -10.95 4.38 -4.99
C ALA A 91 -11.33 3.58 -3.73
N ALA A 92 -12.06 2.48 -3.92
CA ALA A 92 -12.48 1.61 -2.83
C ALA A 92 -11.31 0.82 -2.21
N PHE A 93 -10.42 0.24 -3.02
CA PHE A 93 -9.25 -0.50 -2.53
C PHE A 93 -8.35 0.38 -1.65
N TYR A 94 -8.07 1.62 -2.07
CA TYR A 94 -7.27 2.54 -1.26
C TYR A 94 -8.04 3.15 -0.09
N GLY A 95 -9.36 3.29 -0.20
CA GLY A 95 -10.24 3.74 0.89
C GLY A 95 -10.30 2.77 2.06
N ASP A 96 -10.26 1.47 1.78
CA ASP A 96 -10.26 0.41 2.79
C ASP A 96 -8.86 0.09 3.35
N LEU A 97 -7.82 0.70 2.77
CA LEU A 97 -6.44 0.47 3.15
C LEU A 97 -6.09 1.25 4.43
N VAL A 98 -5.68 0.55 5.49
CA VAL A 98 -5.23 1.16 6.75
C VAL A 98 -3.72 1.03 6.88
N VAL A 99 -3.02 2.15 6.67
CA VAL A 99 -1.56 2.20 6.86
C VAL A 99 -1.26 2.70 8.26
N LEU A 100 -0.45 1.95 9.03
CA LEU A 100 0.05 2.44 10.31
C LEU A 100 1.46 2.98 10.11
N TYR A 101 1.66 4.26 10.45
CA TYR A 101 2.98 4.87 10.44
C TYR A 101 3.43 5.21 11.85
N ARG A 102 4.73 5.17 12.12
CA ARG A 102 5.31 5.80 13.30
C ARG A 102 5.88 7.17 12.93
N ALA A 103 5.51 8.20 13.67
CA ALA A 103 5.94 9.57 13.39
C ALA A 103 7.46 9.76 13.44
N GLU A 104 8.14 8.97 14.26
CA GLU A 104 9.60 8.98 14.38
C GLU A 104 10.33 8.45 13.12
N TRP A 105 9.61 7.83 12.17
CA TRP A 105 10.21 7.13 11.03
C TRP A 105 9.47 7.52 9.73
N PRO A 106 9.81 8.66 9.11
CA PRO A 106 9.36 8.93 7.75
C PRO A 106 9.88 7.81 6.83
N SER A 107 9.02 6.85 6.51
CA SER A 107 9.42 5.70 5.71
C SER A 107 9.61 6.12 4.25
N TYR A 108 10.85 6.05 3.77
CA TYR A 108 11.18 6.22 2.35
C TYR A 108 10.29 5.32 1.47
N SER A 109 10.07 4.07 1.90
CA SER A 109 9.21 3.10 1.20
C SER A 109 7.75 3.57 1.12
N LEU A 110 7.18 4.10 2.21
CA LEU A 110 5.83 4.67 2.21
C LEU A 110 5.74 5.87 1.26
N ARG A 111 6.75 6.75 1.26
CA ARG A 111 6.82 7.89 0.33
C ARG A 111 6.88 7.41 -1.12
N GLN A 112 7.77 6.48 -1.47
CA GLN A 112 7.88 5.95 -2.82
C GLN A 112 6.59 5.27 -3.28
N TRP A 113 5.92 4.55 -2.39
CA TRP A 113 4.63 3.95 -2.68
C TRP A 113 3.54 5.01 -2.92
N LEU A 114 3.41 6.01 -2.04
CA LEU A 114 2.46 7.12 -2.24
C LEU A 114 2.75 7.84 -3.57
N LYS A 115 4.03 8.04 -3.91
CA LYS A 115 4.43 8.57 -5.22
C LYS A 115 3.86 7.73 -6.36
N ALA A 116 4.07 6.41 -6.29
CA ALA A 116 3.71 5.46 -7.33
C ALA A 116 2.20 5.32 -7.56
N ILE A 117 1.37 5.41 -6.51
CA ILE A 117 -0.09 5.29 -6.66
C ILE A 117 -0.74 6.54 -7.30
N GLY A 118 -0.03 7.68 -7.32
CA GLY A 118 -0.51 8.92 -7.94
C GLY A 118 -1.46 9.75 -7.07
N GLY A 119 -1.59 11.04 -7.37
CA GLY A 119 -2.26 12.03 -6.52
C GLY A 119 -3.71 11.70 -6.17
N MET A 120 -4.53 11.37 -7.16
CA MET A 120 -5.96 11.04 -6.95
C MET A 120 -6.15 9.89 -5.96
N ASN A 121 -5.30 8.85 -6.04
CA ASN A 121 -5.41 7.69 -5.16
C ASN A 121 -4.94 7.98 -3.73
N ARG A 122 -4.01 8.93 -3.54
CA ARG A 122 -3.51 9.32 -2.20
C ARG A 122 -4.61 9.92 -1.32
N GLU A 123 -5.64 10.52 -1.92
CA GLU A 123 -6.76 11.11 -1.19
C GLU A 123 -7.62 10.07 -0.48
N HIS A 124 -7.62 8.84 -1.00
CA HIS A 124 -8.37 7.72 -0.44
C HIS A 124 -7.62 7.00 0.67
N VAL A 125 -6.28 7.07 0.70
CA VAL A 125 -5.47 6.37 1.70
C VAL A 125 -5.59 7.05 3.07
N ALA A 126 -5.95 6.27 4.08
CA ALA A 126 -5.91 6.68 5.48
C ALA A 126 -4.63 6.16 6.16
N ILE A 127 -3.86 7.08 6.76
CA ILE A 127 -2.60 6.80 7.42
C ILE A 127 -2.75 7.15 8.90
N TYR A 128 -2.64 6.14 9.77
CA TYR A 128 -2.85 6.28 11.21
C TYR A 128 -1.51 6.26 11.96
N ASP A 129 -1.40 7.11 12.96
CA ASP A 129 -0.26 7.09 13.86
C ASP A 129 -0.31 5.84 14.75
N PHE A 130 0.68 4.97 14.61
CA PHE A 130 0.77 3.68 15.29
C PHE A 130 0.70 3.83 16.81
N ASP A 131 1.37 4.84 17.38
CA ASP A 131 1.37 5.03 18.83
C ASP A 131 0.00 5.52 19.31
N SER A 132 -0.74 6.28 18.48
CA SER A 132 -2.14 6.65 18.75
C SER A 132 -3.11 5.47 18.69
N VAL A 133 -2.78 4.41 17.92
CA VAL A 133 -3.58 3.19 17.82
C VAL A 133 -3.32 2.27 19.02
N LEU A 134 -2.09 2.26 19.53
CA LEU A 134 -1.72 1.47 20.71
C LEU A 134 -2.17 2.09 22.04
N ASP A 135 -2.33 3.41 22.09
CA ASP A 135 -2.86 4.10 23.26
C ASP A 135 -4.34 3.73 23.46
N ARG A 136 -4.58 2.62 24.16
CA ARG A 136 -5.90 2.07 24.47
C ARG A 136 -6.61 2.83 25.59
N THR A 137 -6.18 4.05 25.92
CA THR A 137 -6.87 4.86 26.92
C THR A 137 -8.29 5.15 26.43
N GLU A 138 -9.28 4.81 27.27
CA GLU A 138 -10.69 5.04 26.96
C GLU A 138 -10.91 6.52 26.64
N GLY A 139 -11.26 6.81 25.37
CA GLY A 139 -11.51 8.17 24.89
C GLY A 139 -10.38 8.81 24.06
N ALA A 140 -9.26 8.12 23.83
CA ALA A 140 -8.24 8.58 22.89
C ALA A 140 -8.82 8.64 21.46
N LYS A 141 -8.81 9.83 20.86
CA LYS A 141 -9.16 9.98 19.44
C LYS A 141 -7.99 9.50 18.59
N PHE A 142 -8.20 8.44 17.81
CA PHE A 142 -7.23 8.00 16.82
C PHE A 142 -6.86 9.17 15.91
N ARG A 143 -5.57 9.46 15.81
CA ARG A 143 -5.08 10.47 14.87
C ARG A 143 -4.75 9.78 13.56
N PHE A 144 -5.43 10.20 12.51
CA PHE A 144 -5.09 9.82 11.15
C PHE A 144 -4.86 11.06 10.30
N VAL A 145 -4.09 10.87 9.25
CA VAL A 145 -3.86 11.85 8.19
C VAL A 145 -4.21 11.20 6.86
N ARG A 146 -4.69 12.01 5.90
CA ARG A 146 -4.85 11.51 4.54
C ARG A 146 -3.49 11.29 3.89
N GLY A 147 -3.40 10.33 2.97
CA GLY A 147 -2.19 10.07 2.21
C GLY A 147 -1.66 11.30 1.47
N SER A 148 -2.54 12.18 0.98
CA SER A 148 -2.16 13.46 0.38
C SER A 148 -1.49 14.40 1.39
N GLN A 149 -2.04 14.55 2.59
CA GLN A 149 -1.48 15.38 3.65
C GLN A 149 -0.14 14.83 4.17
N TYR A 150 -0.02 13.51 4.29
CA TYR A 150 1.25 12.88 4.64
C TYR A 150 2.30 13.13 3.56
N TRP A 151 1.93 13.01 2.29
CA TRP A 151 2.82 13.28 1.16
C TRP A 151 3.36 14.71 1.19
N GLU A 152 2.51 15.71 1.41
CA GLU A 152 2.91 17.12 1.51
C GLU A 152 3.94 17.34 2.63
N ARG A 153 3.71 16.74 3.81
CA ARG A 153 4.66 16.80 4.94
C ARG A 153 6.03 16.20 4.57
N CYS A 154 6.04 15.07 3.87
CA CYS A 154 7.28 14.42 3.45
C CYS A 154 8.03 15.17 2.35
N VAL A 155 7.32 15.87 1.45
CA VAL A 155 7.98 16.70 0.42
C VAL A 155 8.67 17.89 1.07
N GLY A 156 8.02 18.57 2.02
CA GLY A 156 8.62 19.70 2.73
C GLY A 156 9.86 19.33 3.56
N MET A 157 10.03 18.07 3.98
CA MET A 157 11.25 17.61 4.65
C MET A 157 12.42 17.34 3.69
N ALA A 158 12.14 16.97 2.44
CA ALA A 158 13.18 16.58 1.49
C ALA A 158 13.95 17.77 0.91
N GLU A 159 13.35 18.95 0.90
CA GLU A 159 14.01 20.18 0.41
C GLU A 159 15.07 20.72 1.39
N VAL A 160 15.20 20.13 2.59
CA VAL A 160 16.17 20.54 3.61
C VAL A 160 17.48 19.74 3.54
N ASP A 161 17.46 18.52 2.97
CA ASP A 161 18.61 17.60 3.01
C ASP A 161 19.54 17.67 1.77
N ASP A 162 19.14 18.35 0.70
CA ASP A 162 19.96 18.49 -0.52
C ASP A 162 20.86 19.74 -0.51
N SER A 163 20.98 20.45 0.62
CA SER A 163 21.67 21.76 0.73
C SER A 163 23.15 21.69 1.17
N ASP A 164 23.65 20.56 1.70
CA ASP A 164 24.94 20.57 2.43
C ASP A 164 26.06 19.74 1.75
N GLY A 165 25.95 19.48 0.44
CA GLY A 165 26.82 18.52 -0.26
C GLY A 165 27.70 19.05 -1.40
N GLU A 166 27.73 20.35 -1.70
CA GLU A 166 28.75 20.93 -2.60
C GLU A 166 29.92 21.46 -1.77
N ASP A 167 30.64 20.54 -1.09
CA ASP A 167 32.00 20.84 -0.64
C ASP A 167 32.91 20.66 -1.87
N GLY A 168 33.24 21.80 -2.48
CA GLY A 168 34.13 21.90 -3.63
C GLY A 168 35.55 21.49 -3.26
N SER A 169 35.83 20.19 -3.20
CA SER A 169 37.20 19.69 -3.30
C SER A 169 37.64 19.80 -4.76
N GLU A 170 38.03 21.02 -5.12
CA GLU A 170 38.89 21.36 -6.24
C GLU A 170 40.17 20.52 -6.10
N LEU A 171 40.20 19.35 -6.76
CA LEU A 171 41.40 18.53 -6.88
C LEU A 171 42.35 19.28 -7.81
N GLU A 172 43.26 20.04 -7.22
CA GLU A 172 44.45 20.56 -7.88
C GLU A 172 45.19 19.38 -8.53
N SER A 173 45.24 19.41 -9.85
CA SER A 173 46.07 18.53 -10.68
C SER A 173 47.53 18.95 -10.50
N GLU A 174 48.28 18.20 -9.69
CA GLU A 174 49.73 18.25 -9.73
C GLU A 174 50.23 17.45 -10.93
N ASP A 175 50.63 18.19 -11.95
CA ASP A 175 51.58 17.76 -12.97
C ASP A 175 52.88 17.34 -12.28
N GLU A 176 53.31 16.09 -12.43
CA GLU A 176 54.72 15.71 -12.25
C GLU A 176 55.22 14.94 -13.47
N ASP A 177 56.14 15.63 -14.14
CA ASP A 177 56.99 15.23 -15.24
C ASP A 177 58.01 14.11 -14.88
N ASP A 178 58.61 13.56 -15.96
CA ASP A 178 59.98 13.04 -16.04
C ASP A 178 60.35 11.69 -15.37
N PHE A 179 60.38 10.61 -16.15
CA PHE A 179 61.60 10.00 -16.77
C PHE A 179 61.32 8.67 -17.49
#